data_AF-A0A1H9DFY0-F1
#
_entry.id   AF-A0A1H9DFY0-F1
#
_cell.length_a   1.000
_cell.length_b   1.000
_cell.length_c   1.000
_cell.angle_alpha   90.00
_cell.angle_beta   90.00
_cell.angle_gamma   90.00
#
_symmetry.space_group_name_H-M   'P 1'
#
loop_
_entity.id
_entity.type
_entity.pdbx_description
1 polymer ?
#
loop_
_entity_poly.entity_id
_entity_poly.type
_entity_poly.pdbx_seq_one_letter_code
_entity_poly.pdbx_strand_id
1 'polypeptide(L)'
;MRHDIAVQDYRDFGENLGKYKVGATHVPVYRKDGQLDDYLAFPIPDFGMVADKGNITLVGSSYMASVRHNSYSIDGAIKFGNKAKFAPSYYLINRNASTVSSVDFNLPRLNKVVTDAAPVATVDKSTIRQGDRNRYTWYTRVGAGYQLQVSDDQKSETSITDAYRWKTGGTMANATVSFPNGTLRWKNVGPDDPNSSPFSNATRPGDSGSPVFVYDTVDKIWRLAGVHHAAISNGGIYNRVSGEEYIPDGYLDRVLAMNSSVPVTDNASDGVLYWRPEAITQTDHSWSWQGLNQKYRDLAPSLASQSELDATKDLTFSGEGNTLLLTDSVNMGAGKLQFSGNYTVESEQGKQATWVGGGIEVDEGKSVLWKVNGLQNDALHKIGAGTLEIQGVGVNQGALNVGDGLVILDQQPDSSGASQAFSTVTIMSGRPTVQLNNANQVTPDNIRFGYRGGTLDVQGNDLSFTNINHNDSGAHIVNRDMSRAAVVTVTGNNTQFVGSFGEQASQSQLSLAYTPDNQQGEWTLRGGAIAHQLDIDKGRVTLGGEQVLHAGGVYFSNDWDEKDYDFTQINVAPQSQLRIS
;
A
#
# COMPACT_ATOMS: atom_id res chain seq x y z
N MET A 1 -26.00 -9.41 -3.88
CA MET A 1 -26.04 -8.18 -4.70
C MET A 1 -27.44 -8.02 -5.27
N ARG A 2 -27.90 -6.78 -5.50
CA ARG A 2 -29.20 -6.54 -6.16
C ARG A 2 -29.18 -7.07 -7.59
N HIS A 3 -30.35 -7.42 -8.12
CA HIS A 3 -30.50 -7.95 -9.47
C HIS A 3 -30.32 -6.88 -10.55
N ASP A 4 -30.64 -5.62 -10.24
CA ASP A 4 -30.76 -4.50 -11.18
C ASP A 4 -29.46 -3.67 -11.35
N ILE A 5 -28.40 -3.96 -10.60
CA ILE A 5 -27.07 -3.33 -10.73
C ILE A 5 -26.08 -4.36 -11.31
N ALA A 6 -25.18 -3.92 -12.20
CA ALA A 6 -24.18 -4.81 -12.78
C ALA A 6 -23.20 -5.31 -11.71
N VAL A 7 -22.84 -6.60 -11.76
CA VAL A 7 -21.82 -7.18 -10.85
C VAL A 7 -20.49 -6.44 -10.98
N GLN A 8 -20.17 -5.95 -12.18
CA GLN A 8 -18.96 -5.18 -12.44
C GLN A 8 -18.88 -3.93 -11.57
N ASP A 9 -19.97 -3.17 -11.38
CA ASP A 9 -19.97 -1.98 -10.53
C ASP A 9 -19.69 -2.31 -9.05
N TYR A 10 -20.23 -3.42 -8.52
CA TYR A 10 -19.92 -3.85 -7.15
C TYR A 10 -18.44 -4.19 -6.99
N ARG A 11 -17.84 -4.79 -8.02
CA ARG A 11 -16.42 -5.16 -8.02
C ARG A 11 -15.52 -3.95 -8.18
N ASP A 12 -15.81 -3.08 -9.15
CA ASP A 12 -15.06 -1.85 -9.37
C ASP A 12 -15.11 -0.95 -8.15
N PHE A 13 -16.27 -0.81 -7.51
CA PHE A 13 -16.39 -0.10 -6.23
C PHE A 13 -15.55 -0.75 -5.13
N GLY A 14 -15.59 -2.08 -4.99
CA GLY A 14 -14.83 -2.83 -3.97
C GLY A 14 -13.31 -2.94 -4.22
N GLU A 15 -12.86 -2.68 -5.45
CA GLU A 15 -11.45 -2.76 -5.87
C GLU A 15 -10.87 -1.39 -6.23
N ASN A 16 -11.63 -0.30 -6.08
CA ASN A 16 -11.30 1.08 -6.47
C ASN A 16 -10.89 1.25 -7.95
N LEU A 17 -11.60 0.55 -8.84
CA LEU A 17 -11.37 0.53 -10.28
C LEU A 17 -12.52 1.21 -11.04
N GLY A 18 -12.41 1.28 -12.37
CA GLY A 18 -13.36 2.04 -13.19
C GLY A 18 -13.49 3.49 -12.70
N LYS A 19 -14.72 3.99 -12.65
CA LYS A 19 -15.06 5.33 -12.13
C LYS A 19 -15.00 5.47 -10.59
N TYR A 20 -14.81 4.38 -9.84
CA TYR A 20 -14.83 4.38 -8.37
C TYR A 20 -13.42 4.59 -7.78
N LYS A 21 -12.71 5.59 -8.31
CA LYS A 21 -11.37 5.96 -7.82
C LYS A 21 -11.45 6.54 -6.40
N VAL A 22 -10.40 6.32 -5.61
CA VAL A 22 -10.31 6.84 -4.24
C VAL A 22 -10.50 8.36 -4.22
N GLY A 23 -11.32 8.85 -3.29
CA GLY A 23 -11.57 10.29 -3.12
C GLY A 23 -12.55 10.90 -4.12
N ALA A 24 -12.94 10.20 -5.19
CA ALA A 24 -14.00 10.67 -6.10
C ALA A 24 -15.29 10.94 -5.31
N THR A 25 -16.05 11.97 -5.67
CA THR A 25 -17.34 12.30 -5.03
C THR A 25 -18.42 12.41 -6.09
N HIS A 26 -19.68 12.29 -5.66
CA HIS A 26 -20.85 12.43 -6.56
C HIS A 26 -20.78 11.48 -7.76
N VAL A 27 -20.34 10.23 -7.51
CA VAL A 27 -20.19 9.23 -8.57
C VAL A 27 -21.56 8.63 -8.90
N PRO A 28 -22.06 8.71 -10.15
CA PRO A 28 -23.36 8.17 -10.52
C PRO A 28 -23.33 6.65 -10.60
N VAL A 29 -24.38 5.98 -10.09
CA VAL A 29 -24.59 4.54 -10.25
C VAL A 29 -25.83 4.31 -11.09
N TYR A 30 -25.68 3.51 -12.14
CA TYR A 30 -26.76 3.21 -13.09
C TYR A 30 -27.23 1.77 -12.91
N ARG A 31 -28.53 1.56 -13.14
CA ARG A 31 -29.12 0.24 -13.28
C ARG A 31 -28.76 -0.38 -14.62
N LYS A 32 -28.95 -1.69 -14.73
CA LYS A 32 -28.70 -2.48 -15.96
C LYS A 32 -29.53 -1.98 -17.15
N ASP A 33 -30.65 -1.30 -16.93
CA ASP A 33 -31.49 -0.69 -17.96
C ASP A 33 -31.03 0.71 -18.39
N GLY A 34 -29.95 1.23 -17.79
CA GLY A 34 -29.37 2.54 -18.07
C GLY A 34 -29.99 3.69 -17.27
N GLN A 35 -31.02 3.45 -16.46
CA GLN A 35 -31.56 4.49 -15.58
C GLN A 35 -30.61 4.79 -14.42
N LEU A 36 -30.52 6.05 -14.01
CA LEU A 36 -29.79 6.44 -12.81
C LEU A 36 -30.48 5.84 -11.58
N ASP A 37 -29.72 5.11 -10.74
CA ASP A 37 -30.21 4.67 -9.43
C ASP A 37 -30.06 5.78 -8.39
N ASP A 38 -28.82 6.23 -8.16
CA ASP A 38 -28.49 7.36 -7.30
C ASP A 38 -27.02 7.82 -7.53
N TYR A 39 -26.62 8.88 -6.84
CA TYR A 39 -25.24 9.32 -6.69
C TYR A 39 -24.64 8.83 -5.37
N LEU A 40 -23.38 8.39 -5.40
CA LEU A 40 -22.58 8.21 -4.20
C LEU A 40 -22.14 9.58 -3.68
N ALA A 41 -22.91 10.13 -2.74
CA ALA A 41 -22.73 11.47 -2.17
C ALA A 41 -21.64 11.56 -1.08
N PHE A 42 -20.60 10.73 -1.17
CA PHE A 42 -19.48 10.67 -0.23
C PHE A 42 -18.17 10.47 -1.00
N PRO A 43 -17.00 10.85 -0.44
CA PRO A 43 -15.72 10.51 -1.04
C PRO A 43 -15.54 8.99 -1.04
N ILE A 44 -15.29 8.39 -2.19
CA ILE A 44 -15.04 6.94 -2.30
C ILE A 44 -13.87 6.57 -1.37
N PRO A 45 -14.06 5.62 -0.44
CA PRO A 45 -12.99 5.22 0.47
C PRO A 45 -11.86 4.54 -0.31
N ASP A 46 -10.66 4.64 0.23
CA ASP A 46 -9.60 3.71 -0.14
C ASP A 46 -9.95 2.33 0.43
N PHE A 47 -9.99 1.28 -0.40
CA PHE A 47 -10.13 -0.12 0.03
C PHE A 47 -8.83 -0.92 -0.11
N GLY A 48 -7.73 -0.26 -0.48
CA GLY A 48 -6.39 -0.85 -0.57
C GLY A 48 -5.91 -1.43 0.76
N MET A 49 -6.40 -0.91 1.89
CA MET A 49 -6.09 -1.41 3.24
C MET A 49 -6.75 -2.76 3.57
N VAL A 50 -7.67 -3.25 2.73
CA VAL A 50 -8.32 -4.55 2.92
C VAL A 50 -7.58 -5.60 2.11
N ALA A 51 -7.08 -6.63 2.79
CA ALA A 51 -6.33 -7.70 2.16
C ALA A 51 -7.13 -8.38 1.03
N ASP A 52 -6.46 -9.05 0.10
CA ASP A 52 -7.07 -9.61 -1.10
C ASP A 52 -8.21 -10.61 -0.84
N LYS A 53 -8.18 -11.29 0.31
CA LYS A 53 -9.26 -12.19 0.76
C LYS A 53 -10.45 -11.48 1.39
N GLY A 54 -10.42 -10.15 1.50
CA GLY A 54 -11.55 -9.33 1.94
C GLY A 54 -11.98 -9.51 3.40
N ASN A 55 -11.25 -10.30 4.20
CA ASN A 55 -11.64 -10.73 5.53
C ASN A 55 -10.79 -10.13 6.66
N ILE A 56 -9.85 -9.25 6.35
CA ILE A 56 -8.96 -8.62 7.31
C ILE A 56 -8.50 -7.27 6.76
N THR A 57 -8.37 -6.28 7.65
CA THR A 57 -8.18 -4.87 7.29
C THR A 57 -7.05 -4.25 8.09
N LEU A 58 -6.15 -3.51 7.43
CA LEU A 58 -5.01 -2.83 8.07
C LEU A 58 -5.49 -1.62 8.90
N VAL A 59 -5.14 -1.59 10.19
CA VAL A 59 -5.51 -0.53 11.15
C VAL A 59 -4.31 0.07 11.88
N GLY A 60 -3.13 -0.49 11.68
CA GLY A 60 -1.83 0.08 12.05
C GLY A 60 -0.76 -0.41 11.07
N SER A 61 0.44 0.17 11.09
CA SER A 61 1.50 -0.12 10.09
C SER A 61 1.80 -1.61 9.91
N SER A 62 1.70 -2.41 10.97
CA SER A 62 1.90 -3.86 10.98
C SER A 62 0.75 -4.60 11.68
N TYR A 63 -0.41 -3.96 11.84
CA TYR A 63 -1.55 -4.48 12.60
C TYR A 63 -2.84 -4.42 11.82
N MET A 64 -3.62 -5.49 11.92
CA MET A 64 -4.88 -5.63 11.21
C MET A 64 -6.01 -5.93 12.18
N ALA A 65 -7.26 -5.66 11.78
CA ALA A 65 -8.46 -5.98 12.54
C ALA A 65 -9.27 -7.07 11.84
N SER A 66 -9.74 -8.04 12.64
CA SER A 66 -10.67 -9.06 12.17
C SER A 66 -11.38 -9.78 13.32
N VAL A 67 -12.16 -10.82 12.99
CA VAL A 67 -12.85 -11.67 13.95
C VAL A 67 -11.99 -12.81 14.47
N ARG A 68 -12.23 -13.21 15.72
CA ARG A 68 -11.48 -14.28 16.40
C ARG A 68 -11.81 -15.66 15.84
N HIS A 69 -13.02 -15.91 15.35
CA HIS A 69 -13.35 -17.23 14.80
C HIS A 69 -12.67 -17.53 13.45
N ASN A 70 -12.13 -16.51 12.77
CA ASN A 70 -11.32 -16.72 11.58
C ASN A 70 -9.97 -17.31 11.98
N SER A 71 -9.85 -18.63 11.87
CA SER A 71 -8.58 -19.34 11.90
C SER A 71 -7.83 -19.07 10.60
N TYR A 72 -7.22 -17.88 10.48
CA TYR A 72 -6.25 -17.60 9.44
C TYR A 72 -5.22 -18.72 9.43
N SER A 73 -4.97 -19.33 8.27
CA SER A 73 -3.77 -20.15 8.15
C SER A 73 -2.59 -19.20 8.38
N ILE A 74 -1.94 -19.42 9.52
CA ILE A 74 -0.73 -18.76 9.99
C ILE A 74 0.42 -18.95 8.96
N ASP A 75 0.28 -19.91 8.03
CA ASP A 75 1.27 -20.26 7.01
C ASP A 75 1.06 -19.57 5.65
N GLY A 76 -0.06 -18.84 5.48
CA GLY A 76 -0.38 -18.17 4.23
C GLY A 76 0.07 -16.71 4.20
N ALA A 77 0.73 -16.30 3.11
CA ALA A 77 1.02 -14.89 2.89
C ALA A 77 -0.27 -14.07 2.78
N ILE A 78 -0.31 -12.95 3.53
CA ILE A 78 -1.30 -11.89 3.41
C ILE A 78 -0.79 -10.93 2.32
N LYS A 79 -1.70 -10.57 1.41
CA LYS A 79 -1.45 -9.74 0.23
C LYS A 79 -2.45 -8.60 0.19
N PHE A 80 -1.99 -7.44 -0.25
CA PHE A 80 -2.82 -6.28 -0.56
C PHE A 80 -2.68 -5.92 -2.04
N GLY A 81 -3.46 -4.93 -2.49
CA GLY A 81 -3.38 -4.42 -3.85
C GLY A 81 -4.15 -5.19 -4.91
N ASN A 82 -5.13 -6.02 -4.52
CA ASN A 82 -6.02 -6.74 -5.45
C ASN A 82 -5.25 -7.66 -6.41
N LYS A 83 -4.33 -8.48 -5.87
CA LYS A 83 -3.44 -9.35 -6.65
C LYS A 83 -2.52 -8.59 -7.61
N ALA A 84 -2.10 -7.38 -7.22
CA ALA A 84 -1.13 -6.60 -7.98
C ALA A 84 0.17 -7.38 -8.22
N LYS A 85 0.79 -7.10 -9.37
CA LYS A 85 2.16 -7.50 -9.66
C LYS A 85 3.08 -6.92 -8.59
N PHE A 86 4.14 -7.68 -8.27
CA PHE A 86 5.17 -7.28 -7.31
C PHE A 86 4.67 -7.03 -5.88
N ALA A 87 3.43 -7.44 -5.54
CA ALA A 87 2.89 -7.30 -4.19
C ALA A 87 3.78 -8.03 -3.16
N PRO A 88 4.25 -7.34 -2.10
CA PRO A 88 5.02 -7.96 -1.02
C PRO A 88 4.24 -9.06 -0.30
N SER A 89 4.94 -10.00 0.34
CA SER A 89 4.30 -11.02 1.18
C SER A 89 4.41 -10.59 2.64
N TYR A 90 3.26 -10.50 3.31
CA TYR A 90 3.21 -10.27 4.76
C TYR A 90 2.79 -11.56 5.46
N TYR A 91 3.40 -11.84 6.61
CA TYR A 91 3.14 -13.06 7.37
C TYR A 91 2.67 -12.72 8.77
N LEU A 92 1.63 -13.42 9.20
CA LEU A 92 1.06 -13.31 10.53
C LEU A 92 2.04 -13.90 11.56
N ILE A 93 2.35 -13.15 12.60
CA ILE A 93 3.21 -13.62 13.71
C ILE A 93 2.43 -13.81 15.02
N ASN A 94 1.38 -13.01 15.25
CA ASN A 94 0.48 -13.18 16.39
C ASN A 94 -0.92 -12.69 16.02
N ARG A 95 -1.95 -13.38 16.47
CA ARG A 95 -3.35 -12.98 16.23
C ARG A 95 -3.83 -11.87 17.16
N ASN A 96 -3.23 -11.70 18.34
CA ASN A 96 -3.72 -10.87 19.43
C ASN A 96 -5.23 -11.02 19.61
N ALA A 97 -5.67 -12.28 19.78
CA ALA A 97 -7.08 -12.62 19.90
C ALA A 97 -7.64 -12.21 21.27
N SER A 98 -8.84 -11.64 21.28
CA SER A 98 -9.51 -11.28 22.52
C SER A 98 -9.74 -12.52 23.38
N THR A 99 -9.39 -12.43 24.66
CA THR A 99 -9.63 -13.48 25.67
C THR A 99 -11.04 -13.41 26.25
N VAL A 100 -11.78 -12.34 25.97
CA VAL A 100 -13.17 -12.18 26.42
C VAL A 100 -14.07 -13.07 25.55
N SER A 101 -14.78 -14.01 26.16
CA SER A 101 -15.56 -15.03 25.43
C SER A 101 -16.64 -14.42 24.53
N SER A 102 -17.27 -13.32 24.96
CA SER A 102 -18.33 -12.61 24.24
C SER A 102 -17.84 -11.62 23.17
N VAL A 103 -16.53 -11.46 23.00
CA VAL A 103 -15.93 -10.56 22.00
C VAL A 103 -15.27 -11.40 20.92
N ASP A 104 -15.82 -11.39 19.72
CA ASP A 104 -15.29 -12.11 18.57
C ASP A 104 -14.34 -11.23 17.76
N PHE A 105 -13.26 -10.75 18.40
CA PHE A 105 -12.30 -9.83 17.81
C PHE A 105 -10.86 -10.32 17.98
N ASN A 106 -10.02 -10.05 17.00
CA ASN A 106 -8.58 -10.19 17.09
C ASN A 106 -7.87 -9.02 16.37
N LEU A 107 -6.62 -8.78 16.74
CA LEU A 107 -5.79 -7.72 16.14
C LEU A 107 -4.46 -8.28 15.59
N PRO A 108 -4.49 -9.03 14.47
CA PRO A 108 -3.31 -9.73 13.97
C PRO A 108 -2.10 -8.80 13.70
N ARG A 109 -0.92 -9.21 14.15
CA ARG A 109 0.39 -8.55 13.94
C ARG A 109 1.15 -9.22 12.80
N LEU A 110 1.77 -8.41 11.94
CA LEU A 110 2.58 -8.83 10.80
C LEU A 110 4.08 -8.79 11.10
N ASN A 111 4.85 -9.56 10.34
CA ASN A 111 6.32 -9.58 10.40
C ASN A 111 6.99 -8.33 9.83
N LYS A 112 6.29 -7.54 9.00
CA LYS A 112 6.78 -6.33 8.34
C LYS A 112 5.68 -5.28 8.32
N VAL A 113 6.07 -4.00 8.26
CA VAL A 113 5.13 -2.90 8.00
C VAL A 113 4.60 -2.99 6.57
N VAL A 114 3.32 -2.70 6.37
CA VAL A 114 2.67 -2.73 5.06
C VAL A 114 3.02 -1.47 4.26
N THR A 115 3.40 -1.63 3.00
CA THR A 115 3.91 -0.55 2.14
C THR A 115 2.94 -0.21 1.01
N ASP A 116 2.19 -1.18 0.50
CA ASP A 116 1.20 -1.03 -0.58
C ASP A 116 -0.15 -0.47 -0.11
N ALA A 117 -0.36 -0.26 1.19
CA ALA A 117 -1.57 0.34 1.74
C ALA A 117 -1.28 1.23 2.96
N ALA A 118 -2.18 2.18 3.23
CA ALA A 118 -2.22 2.96 4.47
C ALA A 118 -3.23 2.37 5.45
N PRO A 119 -2.97 2.37 6.78
CA PRO A 119 -3.93 1.90 7.77
C PRO A 119 -5.15 2.82 7.85
N VAL A 120 -6.32 2.24 8.13
CA VAL A 120 -7.54 3.01 8.40
C VAL A 120 -7.63 3.39 9.88
N ALA A 121 -8.14 4.59 10.17
CA ALA A 121 -8.52 4.97 11.52
C ALA A 121 -9.68 4.09 12.03
N THR A 122 -9.80 3.89 13.34
CA THR A 122 -10.91 3.16 13.95
C THR A 122 -11.89 4.12 14.64
N VAL A 123 -13.09 3.63 14.95
CA VAL A 123 -13.98 4.23 15.94
C VAL A 123 -14.33 3.18 17.00
N ASP A 124 -14.10 3.54 18.25
CA ASP A 124 -14.28 2.66 19.40
C ASP A 124 -15.77 2.37 19.67
N LYS A 125 -16.03 1.17 20.21
CA LYS A 125 -17.35 0.63 20.54
C LYS A 125 -18.21 1.63 21.31
N SER A 126 -17.67 2.22 22.37
CA SER A 126 -18.37 3.18 23.22
C SER A 126 -18.79 4.46 22.49
N THR A 127 -18.00 4.89 21.50
CA THR A 127 -18.26 6.09 20.70
C THR A 127 -19.32 5.83 19.63
N ILE A 128 -19.11 4.82 18.79
CA ILE A 128 -20.05 4.55 17.67
C ILE A 128 -21.44 4.15 18.18
N ARG A 129 -21.53 3.53 19.37
CA ARG A 129 -22.81 3.15 19.99
C ARG A 129 -23.67 4.30 20.46
N GLN A 130 -23.12 5.51 20.56
CA GLN A 130 -23.93 6.71 20.81
C GLN A 130 -24.89 7.00 19.65
N GLY A 131 -24.62 6.43 18.46
CA GLY A 131 -25.52 6.53 17.32
C GLY A 131 -25.66 7.94 16.77
N ASP A 132 -24.59 8.74 16.84
CA ASP A 132 -24.56 10.09 16.28
C ASP A 132 -24.61 10.05 14.75
N ARG A 133 -25.83 10.12 14.21
CA ARG A 133 -26.10 10.08 12.76
C ARG A 133 -25.69 11.35 12.02
N ASN A 134 -25.39 12.45 12.73
CA ASN A 134 -24.93 13.69 12.11
C ASN A 134 -23.43 13.66 11.85
N ARG A 135 -22.67 13.07 12.78
CA ARG A 135 -21.23 12.85 12.62
C ARG A 135 -20.94 11.64 11.73
N TYR A 136 -21.64 10.53 11.94
CA TYR A 136 -21.41 9.26 11.25
C TYR A 136 -22.52 9.02 10.21
N THR A 137 -22.31 9.49 8.99
CA THR A 137 -23.40 9.71 8.01
C THR A 137 -23.52 8.63 6.94
N TRP A 138 -22.40 8.17 6.39
CA TRP A 138 -22.38 7.19 5.29
C TRP A 138 -21.65 5.91 5.72
N TYR A 139 -22.22 4.77 5.36
CA TYR A 139 -21.69 3.45 5.69
C TYR A 139 -21.43 2.64 4.43
N THR A 140 -20.28 2.00 4.41
CA THR A 140 -19.84 1.14 3.32
C THR A 140 -19.14 -0.09 3.87
N ARG A 141 -19.02 -1.12 3.04
CA ARG A 141 -18.29 -2.33 3.37
C ARG A 141 -17.58 -2.85 2.13
N VAL A 142 -16.63 -3.74 2.35
CA VAL A 142 -16.05 -4.56 1.28
C VAL A 142 -15.78 -5.95 1.83
N GLY A 143 -15.83 -6.98 0.99
CA GLY A 143 -15.31 -8.30 1.33
C GLY A 143 -15.53 -9.31 0.23
N ALA A 144 -15.17 -10.55 0.53
CA ALA A 144 -15.06 -11.62 -0.46
C ALA A 144 -15.72 -12.92 0.03
N GLY A 145 -16.90 -12.85 0.65
CA GLY A 145 -17.72 -14.03 0.89
C GLY A 145 -18.20 -14.70 -0.41
N TYR A 146 -19.05 -15.73 -0.29
CA TYR A 146 -19.74 -16.27 -1.46
C TYR A 146 -20.46 -15.16 -2.21
N GLN A 147 -20.26 -15.12 -3.52
CA GLN A 147 -20.77 -14.06 -4.35
C GLN A 147 -22.08 -14.50 -4.98
N LEU A 148 -23.18 -13.86 -4.57
CA LEU A 148 -24.52 -14.13 -5.10
C LEU A 148 -25.18 -12.85 -5.59
N GLN A 149 -25.95 -12.97 -6.67
CA GLN A 149 -26.84 -11.93 -7.17
C GLN A 149 -28.29 -12.42 -7.12
N VAL A 150 -29.20 -11.56 -6.68
CA VAL A 150 -30.64 -11.84 -6.74
C VAL A 150 -31.06 -12.04 -8.20
N SER A 151 -31.93 -13.01 -8.49
CA SER A 151 -32.49 -13.20 -9.85
C SER A 151 -33.40 -12.03 -10.25
N ASP A 152 -33.57 -11.79 -11.55
CA ASP A 152 -34.37 -10.66 -12.05
C ASP A 152 -35.85 -10.75 -11.63
N ASP A 153 -36.39 -11.96 -11.43
CA ASP A 153 -37.74 -12.18 -10.89
C ASP A 153 -37.83 -12.01 -9.36
N GLN A 154 -36.69 -11.75 -8.70
CA GLN A 154 -36.53 -11.58 -7.27
C GLN A 154 -37.05 -12.76 -6.43
N LYS A 155 -37.03 -13.98 -6.97
CA LYS A 155 -37.47 -15.22 -6.27
C LYS A 155 -36.34 -16.14 -5.86
N SER A 156 -35.12 -15.90 -6.32
CA SER A 156 -33.96 -16.74 -6.02
C SER A 156 -32.65 -15.95 -6.00
N GLU A 157 -31.56 -16.64 -5.69
CA GLU A 157 -30.20 -16.12 -5.77
C GLU A 157 -29.39 -16.98 -6.73
N THR A 158 -28.68 -16.33 -7.64
CA THR A 158 -27.73 -16.97 -8.55
C THR A 158 -26.34 -16.92 -7.93
N SER A 159 -25.68 -18.07 -7.81
CA SER A 159 -24.27 -18.14 -7.41
C SER A 159 -23.37 -17.68 -8.55
N ILE A 160 -22.45 -16.78 -8.26
CA ILE A 160 -21.47 -16.23 -9.22
C ILE A 160 -20.12 -16.89 -9.00
N THR A 161 -19.64 -16.90 -7.75
CA THR A 161 -18.36 -17.53 -7.40
C THR A 161 -18.29 -17.87 -5.91
N ASP A 162 -17.38 -18.80 -5.57
CA ASP A 162 -16.99 -19.12 -4.20
C ASP A 162 -16.36 -17.93 -3.47
N ALA A 163 -16.28 -18.04 -2.14
CA ALA A 163 -15.57 -17.10 -1.29
C ALA A 163 -14.06 -16.97 -1.65
N TYR A 164 -13.49 -15.83 -1.28
CA TYR A 164 -12.08 -15.46 -1.37
C TYR A 164 -11.51 -15.38 -2.79
N ARG A 165 -12.36 -15.25 -3.82
CA ARG A 165 -11.95 -15.13 -5.22
C ARG A 165 -11.69 -13.69 -5.65
N TRP A 166 -12.56 -12.77 -5.25
CA TRP A 166 -12.46 -11.33 -5.47
C TRP A 166 -13.35 -10.57 -4.49
N LYS A 167 -13.09 -9.26 -4.34
CA LYS A 167 -13.82 -8.38 -3.44
C LYS A 167 -15.02 -7.75 -4.15
N THR A 168 -16.05 -7.47 -3.37
CA THR A 168 -17.16 -6.57 -3.74
C THR A 168 -17.43 -5.58 -2.64
N GLY A 169 -17.71 -4.35 -3.03
CA GLY A 169 -18.15 -3.32 -2.12
C GLY A 169 -19.66 -3.37 -1.88
N GLY A 170 -20.10 -2.69 -0.83
CA GLY A 170 -21.50 -2.52 -0.49
C GLY A 170 -21.73 -1.18 0.18
N THR A 171 -22.89 -0.59 -0.04
CA THR A 171 -23.32 0.63 0.67
C THR A 171 -24.52 0.30 1.54
N MET A 172 -24.71 1.09 2.59
CA MET A 172 -25.85 0.95 3.49
C MET A 172 -26.48 2.33 3.68
N ALA A 173 -27.80 2.42 3.54
CA ALA A 173 -28.50 3.61 3.99
C ALA A 173 -28.39 3.72 5.51
N ASN A 174 -28.08 4.91 6.02
CA ASN A 174 -27.89 5.16 7.45
C ASN A 174 -29.10 4.65 8.27
N ALA A 175 -30.33 4.84 7.77
CA ALA A 175 -31.57 4.38 8.39
C ALA A 175 -31.64 2.85 8.65
N THR A 176 -30.87 2.05 7.90
CA THR A 176 -30.81 0.59 8.07
C THR A 176 -29.76 0.12 9.08
N VAL A 177 -28.92 1.04 9.56
CA VAL A 177 -27.87 0.79 10.56
C VAL A 177 -28.41 1.06 11.97
N SER A 178 -28.08 0.17 12.91
CA SER A 178 -28.48 0.26 14.31
C SER A 178 -27.37 -0.21 15.26
N PHE A 179 -27.40 0.29 16.49
CA PHE A 179 -26.30 0.12 17.46
C PHE A 179 -26.72 -0.59 18.77
N PRO A 180 -27.26 -1.82 18.73
CA PRO A 180 -27.58 -2.52 19.96
C PRO A 180 -26.33 -2.87 20.76
N ASN A 181 -26.51 -3.15 22.06
CA ASN A 181 -25.40 -3.36 23.01
C ASN A 181 -24.42 -4.46 22.61
N GLY A 182 -24.89 -5.51 21.92
CA GLY A 182 -24.08 -6.65 21.52
C GLY A 182 -23.18 -6.36 20.31
N THR A 183 -23.77 -5.98 19.18
CA THR A 183 -23.11 -5.95 17.86
C THR A 183 -23.71 -4.83 17.01
N LEU A 184 -22.90 -4.17 16.17
CA LEU A 184 -23.42 -3.24 15.17
C LEU A 184 -24.25 -4.03 14.17
N ARG A 185 -25.44 -3.54 13.82
CA ARG A 185 -26.30 -4.24 12.86
C ARG A 185 -26.65 -3.35 11.69
N TRP A 186 -26.74 -3.96 10.53
CA TRP A 186 -27.25 -3.31 9.34
C TRP A 186 -28.10 -4.30 8.53
N LYS A 187 -29.07 -3.78 7.79
CA LYS A 187 -30.06 -4.59 7.07
C LYS A 187 -30.02 -4.26 5.58
N ASN A 188 -29.91 -5.29 4.74
CA ASN A 188 -30.06 -5.09 3.30
C ASN A 188 -31.54 -5.00 2.92
N VAL A 189 -31.87 -4.12 1.98
CA VAL A 189 -33.23 -3.96 1.45
C VAL A 189 -33.24 -4.00 -0.08
N GLY A 190 -34.42 -4.27 -0.65
CA GLY A 190 -34.62 -4.33 -2.10
C GLY A 190 -34.57 -2.95 -2.76
N PRO A 191 -34.53 -2.86 -4.09
CA PRO A 191 -34.46 -1.59 -4.82
C PRO A 191 -35.67 -0.68 -4.61
N ASP A 192 -36.86 -1.25 -4.35
CA ASP A 192 -38.10 -0.49 -4.15
C ASP A 192 -38.28 0.03 -2.70
N ASP A 193 -37.39 -0.33 -1.77
CA ASP A 193 -37.42 0.19 -0.40
C ASP A 193 -36.86 1.62 -0.37
N PRO A 194 -37.51 2.58 0.29
CA PRO A 194 -37.01 3.96 0.38
C PRO A 194 -35.65 4.08 1.11
N ASN A 195 -35.21 3.04 1.81
CA ASN A 195 -33.90 2.96 2.45
C ASN A 195 -32.92 2.07 1.68
N SER A 196 -33.17 1.79 0.40
CA SER A 196 -32.18 1.15 -0.45
C SER A 196 -30.99 2.07 -0.71
N SER A 197 -29.86 1.46 -1.04
CA SER A 197 -28.67 2.18 -1.48
C SER A 197 -28.17 1.52 -2.77
N PRO A 198 -27.38 2.24 -3.59
CA PRO A 198 -26.95 1.73 -4.90
C PRO A 198 -26.28 0.35 -4.82
N PHE A 199 -25.44 0.17 -3.81
CA PHE A 199 -24.76 -1.10 -3.55
C PHE A 199 -25.30 -1.84 -2.33
N SER A 200 -26.62 -1.76 -2.08
CA SER A 200 -27.27 -2.60 -1.08
C SER A 200 -26.93 -4.07 -1.36
N ASN A 201 -26.26 -4.71 -0.41
CA ASN A 201 -25.85 -6.11 -0.47
C ASN A 201 -26.04 -6.75 0.90
N ALA A 202 -25.74 -8.03 1.07
CA ALA A 202 -25.78 -8.70 2.39
C ALA A 202 -24.59 -9.62 2.50
N THR A 203 -24.10 -9.84 3.72
CA THR A 203 -22.98 -10.76 3.94
C THR A 203 -23.37 -12.22 3.69
N ARG A 204 -22.40 -13.03 3.30
CA ARG A 204 -22.51 -14.47 3.06
C ARG A 204 -21.37 -15.21 3.76
N PRO A 205 -21.44 -16.55 3.90
CA PRO A 205 -20.30 -17.30 4.44
C PRO A 205 -19.01 -16.93 3.69
N GLY A 206 -17.93 -16.73 4.46
CA GLY A 206 -16.67 -16.18 3.95
C GLY A 206 -16.51 -14.66 4.09
N ASP A 207 -17.57 -13.90 4.36
CA ASP A 207 -17.45 -12.48 4.71
C ASP A 207 -17.00 -12.24 6.15
N SER A 208 -16.90 -13.28 6.98
CA SER A 208 -16.40 -13.17 8.35
C SER A 208 -15.08 -12.41 8.39
N GLY A 209 -14.97 -11.40 9.25
CA GLY A 209 -13.81 -10.53 9.40
C GLY A 209 -13.78 -9.32 8.46
N SER A 210 -14.64 -9.28 7.45
CA SER A 210 -14.69 -8.18 6.50
C SER A 210 -15.13 -6.87 7.17
N PRO A 211 -14.60 -5.71 6.73
CA PRO A 211 -14.82 -4.45 7.41
C PRO A 211 -16.15 -3.78 7.05
N VAL A 212 -16.73 -3.08 8.04
CA VAL A 212 -17.71 -2.01 7.83
C VAL A 212 -17.05 -0.68 8.20
N PHE A 213 -17.08 0.26 7.26
CA PHE A 213 -16.56 1.60 7.41
C PHE A 213 -17.69 2.61 7.56
N VAL A 214 -17.37 3.70 8.24
CA VAL A 214 -18.24 4.85 8.42
C VAL A 214 -17.50 6.15 8.12
N TYR A 215 -18.14 7.07 7.43
CA TYR A 215 -17.58 8.39 7.18
C TYR A 215 -17.86 9.31 8.37
N ASP A 216 -16.80 9.86 8.95
CA ASP A 216 -16.86 10.88 9.99
C ASP A 216 -16.89 12.26 9.33
N THR A 217 -18.01 12.96 9.36
CA THR A 217 -18.17 14.27 8.70
C THR A 217 -17.44 15.41 9.42
N VAL A 218 -17.08 15.21 10.70
CA VAL A 218 -16.34 16.21 11.49
C VAL A 218 -14.87 16.16 11.09
N ASP A 219 -14.28 14.95 11.13
CA ASP A 219 -12.87 14.74 10.82
C ASP A 219 -12.61 14.56 9.31
N LYS A 220 -13.68 14.40 8.52
CA LYS A 220 -13.69 14.20 7.05
C LYS A 220 -12.91 12.97 6.58
N ILE A 221 -12.90 11.92 7.39
CA ILE A 221 -12.19 10.66 7.12
C ILE A 221 -13.11 9.44 7.25
N TRP A 222 -12.74 8.35 6.57
CA TRP A 222 -13.33 7.05 6.81
C TRP A 222 -12.72 6.37 8.04
N ARG A 223 -13.58 5.77 8.87
CA ARG A 223 -13.19 5.00 10.05
C ARG A 223 -13.74 3.57 9.97
N LEU A 224 -12.98 2.59 10.45
CA LEU A 224 -13.47 1.23 10.67
C LEU A 224 -14.40 1.23 11.90
N ALA A 225 -15.66 0.86 11.69
CA ALA A 225 -16.69 0.80 12.73
C ALA A 225 -16.88 -0.60 13.33
N GLY A 226 -16.56 -1.64 12.56
CA GLY A 226 -16.64 -3.02 13.00
C GLY A 226 -16.19 -4.02 11.95
N VAL A 227 -16.13 -5.29 12.36
CA VAL A 227 -15.74 -6.42 11.50
C VAL A 227 -16.81 -7.50 11.54
N HIS A 228 -17.14 -8.08 10.38
CA HIS A 228 -18.29 -8.96 10.24
C HIS A 228 -18.13 -10.27 11.02
N HIS A 229 -19.04 -10.58 11.94
CA HIS A 229 -18.93 -11.81 12.74
C HIS A 229 -20.14 -12.74 12.64
N ALA A 230 -21.33 -12.22 12.30
CA ALA A 230 -22.54 -13.04 12.33
C ALA A 230 -23.62 -12.57 11.37
N ALA A 231 -24.42 -13.53 10.88
CA ALA A 231 -25.76 -13.26 10.37
C ALA A 231 -26.74 -13.27 11.55
N ILE A 232 -27.46 -12.16 11.78
CA ILE A 232 -28.39 -12.00 12.91
C ILE A 232 -29.76 -12.56 12.58
N SER A 233 -30.28 -12.29 11.38
CA SER A 233 -31.54 -12.85 10.91
C SER A 233 -31.55 -12.97 9.39
N ASN A 234 -32.25 -13.99 8.90
CA ASN A 234 -32.44 -14.22 7.47
C ASN A 234 -33.88 -13.88 7.07
N GLY A 235 -34.09 -12.70 6.48
CA GLY A 235 -35.38 -12.24 5.97
C GLY A 235 -35.76 -12.76 4.58
N GLY A 236 -35.02 -13.73 4.03
CA GLY A 236 -35.20 -14.25 2.67
C GLY A 236 -34.20 -13.64 1.68
N ILE A 237 -34.67 -13.19 0.53
CA ILE A 237 -33.83 -12.66 -0.56
C ILE A 237 -33.27 -11.26 -0.20
N TYR A 238 -34.11 -10.45 0.44
CA TYR A 238 -33.75 -9.18 1.07
C TYR A 238 -34.06 -9.24 2.59
N ASN A 239 -33.88 -8.14 3.30
CA ASN A 239 -34.15 -8.01 4.75
C ASN A 239 -33.29 -8.93 5.64
N ARG A 240 -32.10 -9.31 5.18
CA ARG A 240 -31.10 -9.99 6.02
C ARG A 240 -30.42 -8.95 6.90
N VAL A 241 -30.21 -9.32 8.16
CA VAL A 241 -29.52 -8.47 9.14
C VAL A 241 -28.15 -9.06 9.38
N SER A 242 -27.12 -8.29 9.07
CA SER A 242 -25.72 -8.62 9.33
C SER A 242 -25.28 -7.98 10.65
N GLY A 243 -24.36 -8.66 11.34
CA GLY A 243 -23.80 -8.25 12.62
C GLY A 243 -22.28 -8.08 12.54
N GLU A 244 -21.80 -6.95 13.02
CA GLU A 244 -20.38 -6.59 13.10
C GLU A 244 -19.94 -6.53 14.56
N GLU A 245 -18.79 -7.13 14.86
CA GLU A 245 -18.13 -6.96 16.15
C GLU A 245 -17.59 -5.53 16.16
N TYR A 246 -17.99 -4.76 17.17
CA TYR A 246 -17.47 -3.42 17.35
C TYR A 246 -15.97 -3.46 17.62
N ILE A 247 -15.24 -2.40 17.25
CA ILE A 247 -13.85 -2.25 17.67
C ILE A 247 -13.80 -2.08 19.20
N PRO A 248 -13.22 -3.02 19.97
CA PRO A 248 -13.27 -2.93 21.43
C PRO A 248 -12.46 -1.72 21.94
N ASP A 249 -13.00 -1.01 22.94
CA ASP A 249 -12.43 0.25 23.42
C ASP A 249 -10.94 0.11 23.81
N GLY A 250 -10.10 0.97 23.24
CA GLY A 250 -8.65 1.01 23.47
C GLY A 250 -7.89 -0.29 23.14
N TYR A 251 -8.47 -1.22 22.37
CA TYR A 251 -7.81 -2.52 22.08
C TYR A 251 -6.56 -2.34 21.21
N LEU A 252 -6.67 -1.52 20.17
CA LEU A 252 -5.55 -1.18 19.28
C LEU A 252 -4.40 -0.58 20.09
N ASP A 253 -4.65 0.53 20.80
CA ASP A 253 -3.64 1.25 21.58
C ASP A 253 -2.94 0.35 22.60
N ARG A 254 -3.69 -0.49 23.33
CA ARG A 254 -3.10 -1.45 24.28
C ARG A 254 -2.16 -2.44 23.60
N VAL A 255 -2.55 -3.00 22.45
CA VAL A 255 -1.72 -3.97 21.73
C VAL A 255 -0.48 -3.32 21.12
N LEU A 256 -0.60 -2.10 20.59
CA LEU A 256 0.54 -1.33 20.09
C LEU A 256 1.52 -1.02 21.24
N ALA A 257 1.02 -0.54 22.37
CA ALA A 257 1.83 -0.23 23.54
C ALA A 257 2.55 -1.47 24.10
N MET A 258 1.88 -2.63 24.17
CA MET A 258 2.51 -3.89 24.60
C MET A 258 3.64 -4.36 23.66
N ASN A 259 3.63 -3.91 22.41
CA ASN A 259 4.60 -4.28 21.38
C ASN A 259 5.63 -3.19 21.07
N SER A 260 5.69 -2.15 21.90
CA SER A 260 6.65 -1.07 21.77
C SER A 260 7.60 -1.05 22.97
N SER A 261 8.87 -0.78 22.71
CA SER A 261 9.82 -0.37 23.74
C SER A 261 9.53 1.06 24.19
N VAL A 262 10.09 1.45 25.34
CA VAL A 262 10.10 2.86 25.75
C VAL A 262 10.84 3.67 24.67
N PRO A 263 10.30 4.82 24.22
CA PRO A 263 10.97 5.65 23.23
C PRO A 263 12.37 6.10 23.69
N VAL A 264 13.30 6.18 22.74
CA VAL A 264 14.60 6.84 22.94
C VAL A 264 14.37 8.34 22.88
N THR A 265 14.85 9.05 23.89
CA THR A 265 14.71 10.51 24.04
C THR A 265 16.09 11.10 24.29
N ASP A 266 16.95 11.09 23.28
CA ASP A 266 18.29 11.67 23.33
C ASP A 266 18.29 13.20 23.31
N ASN A 267 19.40 13.76 23.79
CA ASN A 267 19.66 15.20 23.75
C ASN A 267 20.77 15.50 22.73
N ALA A 268 20.62 16.57 21.93
CA ALA A 268 21.61 16.96 20.93
C ALA A 268 22.98 17.31 21.57
N SER A 269 23.01 17.83 22.80
CA SER A 269 24.27 18.18 23.47
C SER A 269 25.08 16.97 23.94
N ASP A 270 24.45 15.79 24.04
CA ASP A 270 25.05 14.59 24.64
C ASP A 270 25.78 13.72 23.60
N GLY A 271 25.79 14.15 22.33
CA GLY A 271 26.57 13.54 21.26
C GLY A 271 26.04 12.17 20.81
N VAL A 272 26.95 11.24 20.52
CA VAL A 272 26.66 9.96 19.84
C VAL A 272 25.87 9.00 20.74
N LEU A 273 24.83 8.38 20.19
CA LEU A 273 24.17 7.21 20.76
C LEU A 273 24.91 5.95 20.32
N TYR A 274 25.22 5.07 21.26
CA TYR A 274 25.78 3.75 20.96
C TYR A 274 24.68 2.70 21.03
N TRP A 275 24.39 2.05 19.91
CA TRP A 275 23.50 0.89 19.86
C TRP A 275 24.32 -0.36 20.14
N ARG A 276 24.18 -0.87 21.37
CA ARG A 276 24.84 -2.09 21.85
C ARG A 276 23.83 -3.25 21.92
N PRO A 277 24.29 -4.50 21.88
CA PRO A 277 23.40 -5.66 22.03
C PRO A 277 22.50 -5.60 23.27
N GLU A 278 23.00 -5.03 24.37
CA GLU A 278 22.31 -5.00 25.66
C GLU A 278 21.43 -3.75 25.87
N ALA A 279 21.79 -2.62 25.26
CA ALA A 279 21.11 -1.33 25.43
C ALA A 279 21.52 -0.30 24.37
N ILE A 280 20.72 0.74 24.21
CA ILE A 280 21.13 1.98 23.54
C ILE A 280 21.58 2.95 24.62
N THR A 281 22.78 3.52 24.51
CA THR A 281 23.36 4.39 25.55
C THR A 281 23.83 5.72 24.99
N GLN A 282 23.63 6.79 25.74
CA GLN A 282 24.17 8.12 25.46
C GLN A 282 24.57 8.77 26.78
N THR A 283 25.86 9.01 27.01
CA THR A 283 26.38 9.54 28.28
C THR A 283 25.89 8.71 29.49
N ASP A 284 25.05 9.27 30.36
CA ASP A 284 24.45 8.64 31.54
C ASP A 284 23.05 8.07 31.30
N HIS A 285 22.51 8.23 30.09
CA HIS A 285 21.23 7.68 29.68
C HIS A 285 21.38 6.27 29.06
N SER A 286 20.40 5.42 29.32
CA SER A 286 20.31 4.07 28.78
C SER A 286 18.87 3.68 28.50
N TRP A 287 18.60 3.18 27.30
CA TRP A 287 17.28 2.73 26.86
C TRP A 287 17.34 1.25 26.45
N SER A 288 16.30 0.51 26.81
CA SER A 288 16.17 -0.90 26.43
C SER A 288 15.50 -1.03 25.07
N TRP A 289 15.95 -2.02 24.32
CA TRP A 289 15.36 -2.41 23.04
C TRP A 289 15.23 -3.94 23.01
N GLN A 290 14.34 -4.46 22.15
CA GLN A 290 14.05 -5.89 22.09
C GLN A 290 14.00 -6.36 20.63
N GLY A 291 15.15 -6.76 20.11
CA GLY A 291 15.28 -7.45 18.83
C GLY A 291 15.35 -8.97 18.96
N LEU A 292 15.75 -9.63 17.88
CA LEU A 292 16.04 -11.06 17.87
C LEU A 292 17.33 -11.37 18.63
N ASN A 293 17.42 -12.61 19.12
CA ASN A 293 18.61 -13.13 19.78
C ASN A 293 19.86 -13.00 18.88
N GLN A 294 21.04 -12.79 19.49
CA GLN A 294 22.32 -12.58 18.80
C GLN A 294 22.70 -13.70 17.80
N LYS A 295 22.15 -14.92 17.93
CA LYS A 295 22.30 -15.98 16.91
C LYS A 295 21.73 -15.62 15.53
N TYR A 296 20.83 -14.64 15.45
CA TYR A 296 20.20 -14.14 14.22
C TYR A 296 20.80 -12.83 13.68
N ARG A 297 21.83 -12.26 14.33
CA ARG A 297 22.30 -10.90 14.03
C ARG A 297 22.67 -10.68 12.55
N ASP A 298 23.20 -11.71 11.88
CA ASP A 298 23.61 -11.67 10.47
C ASP A 298 22.70 -12.55 9.58
N LEU A 299 21.47 -12.82 10.03
CA LEU A 299 20.50 -13.67 9.34
C LEU A 299 19.22 -12.88 9.02
N ALA A 300 18.56 -13.23 7.90
CA ALA A 300 17.26 -12.66 7.57
C ALA A 300 16.23 -12.95 8.69
N PRO A 301 15.39 -11.97 9.09
CA PRO A 301 14.41 -12.14 10.17
C PRO A 301 13.48 -13.35 9.98
N SER A 302 13.18 -13.71 8.74
CA SER A 302 12.29 -14.83 8.39
C SER A 302 12.79 -16.21 8.83
N LEU A 303 14.05 -16.34 9.26
CA LEU A 303 14.59 -17.58 9.81
C LEU A 303 14.26 -17.80 11.30
N ALA A 304 13.72 -16.79 11.98
CA ALA A 304 13.23 -16.92 13.34
C ALA A 304 11.82 -17.53 13.37
N SER A 305 11.48 -18.20 14.47
CA SER A 305 10.11 -18.67 14.69
C SER A 305 9.15 -17.48 14.88
N GLN A 306 7.85 -17.70 14.65
CA GLN A 306 6.84 -16.66 14.88
C GLN A 306 6.82 -16.16 16.33
N SER A 307 7.05 -17.04 17.31
CA SER A 307 7.16 -16.63 18.72
C SER A 307 8.39 -15.76 18.98
N GLU A 308 9.51 -16.04 18.33
CA GLU A 308 10.71 -15.19 18.44
C GLU A 308 10.49 -13.84 17.76
N LEU A 309 9.83 -13.80 16.60
CA LEU A 309 9.44 -12.56 15.93
C LEU A 309 8.47 -11.74 16.76
N ASP A 310 7.44 -12.35 17.32
CA ASP A 310 6.44 -11.65 18.14
C ASP A 310 7.02 -11.11 19.46
N ALA A 311 8.06 -11.74 19.99
CA ALA A 311 8.77 -11.23 21.16
C ALA A 311 9.50 -9.90 20.89
N THR A 312 9.81 -9.58 19.64
CA THR A 312 10.46 -8.30 19.28
C THR A 312 9.52 -7.10 19.41
N LYS A 313 10.09 -5.92 19.66
CA LYS A 313 9.34 -4.68 19.92
C LYS A 313 9.69 -3.59 18.92
N ASP A 314 8.69 -2.78 18.59
CA ASP A 314 8.88 -1.53 17.88
C ASP A 314 9.69 -0.55 18.75
N LEU A 315 10.50 0.30 18.14
CA LEU A 315 11.31 1.29 18.84
C LEU A 315 11.15 2.66 18.17
N THR A 316 10.84 3.68 18.97
CA THR A 316 10.72 5.07 18.50
C THR A 316 11.91 5.88 18.98
N PHE A 317 12.53 6.64 18.08
CA PHE A 317 13.51 7.68 18.37
C PHE A 317 12.81 9.04 18.33
N SER A 318 12.58 9.60 19.51
CA SER A 318 11.76 10.80 19.75
C SER A 318 12.54 11.98 20.35
N GLY A 319 13.87 11.86 20.44
CA GLY A 319 14.75 12.91 20.93
C GLY A 319 15.07 13.98 19.88
N GLU A 320 16.06 14.82 20.19
CA GLU A 320 16.43 15.96 19.37
C GLU A 320 17.15 15.59 18.06
N GLY A 321 17.68 14.38 17.97
CA GLY A 321 18.34 13.86 16.77
C GLY A 321 19.87 13.94 16.85
N ASN A 322 20.53 12.80 16.61
CA ASN A 322 21.98 12.63 16.72
C ASN A 322 22.47 11.50 15.81
N THR A 323 23.76 11.18 15.89
CA THR A 323 24.32 9.95 15.30
C THR A 323 24.05 8.74 16.20
N LEU A 324 23.45 7.70 15.63
CA LEU A 324 23.24 6.38 16.20
C LEU A 324 24.26 5.40 15.61
N LEU A 325 25.23 5.00 16.45
CA LEU A 325 26.35 4.15 16.06
C LEU A 325 26.10 2.69 16.44
N LEU A 326 25.97 1.81 15.44
CA LEU A 326 25.81 0.36 15.65
C LEU A 326 27.17 -0.28 15.97
N THR A 327 27.30 -0.83 17.18
CA THR A 327 28.51 -1.53 17.65
C THR A 327 28.57 -3.01 17.23
N ASP A 328 27.43 -3.54 16.77
CA ASP A 328 27.22 -4.89 16.22
C ASP A 328 26.03 -4.85 15.23
N SER A 329 25.84 -5.88 14.41
CA SER A 329 24.66 -6.02 13.56
C SER A 329 23.38 -6.07 14.40
N VAL A 330 22.33 -5.36 13.95
CA VAL A 330 21.05 -5.26 14.65
C VAL A 330 19.96 -5.96 13.86
N ASN A 331 19.35 -6.97 14.47
CA ASN A 331 18.18 -7.64 13.92
C ASN A 331 16.96 -7.38 14.80
N MET A 332 16.07 -6.48 14.35
CA MET A 332 14.84 -6.12 15.05
C MET A 332 13.71 -7.14 14.86
N GLY A 333 13.92 -8.23 14.10
CA GLY A 333 12.88 -9.22 13.83
C GLY A 333 11.68 -8.58 13.13
N ALA A 334 10.54 -8.55 13.82
CA ALA A 334 9.31 -7.89 13.35
C ALA A 334 9.13 -6.46 13.90
N GLY A 335 10.00 -6.01 14.81
CA GLY A 335 9.99 -4.66 15.35
C GLY A 335 10.35 -3.62 14.29
N LYS A 336 9.54 -2.57 14.15
CA LYS A 336 9.87 -1.41 13.29
C LYS A 336 10.69 -0.37 14.05
N LEU A 337 11.40 0.48 13.32
CA LEU A 337 11.90 1.75 13.84
C LEU A 337 11.00 2.90 13.40
N GLN A 338 10.74 3.82 14.31
CA GLN A 338 10.12 5.10 14.00
C GLN A 338 11.07 6.24 14.39
N PHE A 339 11.25 7.21 13.49
CA PHE A 339 12.08 8.39 13.70
C PHE A 339 11.20 9.64 13.70
N SER A 340 11.06 10.25 14.87
CA SER A 340 10.40 11.54 15.09
C SER A 340 11.39 12.72 15.22
N GLY A 341 12.69 12.43 15.07
CA GLY A 341 13.80 13.39 14.99
C GLY A 341 14.66 13.16 13.75
N ASN A 342 15.67 14.00 13.54
CA ASN A 342 16.63 13.84 12.43
C ASN A 342 17.85 13.05 12.90
N TYR A 343 18.15 11.92 12.26
CA TYR A 343 19.23 11.04 12.71
C TYR A 343 20.21 10.67 11.60
N THR A 344 21.45 10.37 12.00
CA THR A 344 22.36 9.58 11.18
C THR A 344 22.50 8.22 11.81
N VAL A 345 22.37 7.14 11.04
CA VAL A 345 22.55 5.76 11.51
C VAL A 345 23.75 5.17 10.77
N GLU A 346 24.79 4.76 11.49
CA GLU A 346 26.01 4.26 10.89
C GLU A 346 26.67 3.14 11.69
N SER A 347 27.49 2.32 11.03
CA SER A 347 28.26 1.27 11.69
C SER A 347 29.46 1.87 12.40
N GLU A 348 29.79 1.35 13.59
CA GLU A 348 31.08 1.61 14.23
C GLU A 348 32.23 1.17 13.30
N GLN A 349 33.31 1.96 13.32
CA GLN A 349 34.46 1.74 12.45
C GLN A 349 35.01 0.32 12.61
N GLY A 350 35.15 -0.39 11.48
CA GLY A 350 35.67 -1.75 11.46
C GLY A 350 34.66 -2.86 11.79
N LYS A 351 33.41 -2.53 12.12
CA LYS A 351 32.36 -3.54 12.39
C LYS A 351 31.61 -4.01 11.15
N GLN A 352 31.36 -3.11 10.19
CA GLN A 352 30.50 -3.36 9.03
C GLN A 352 29.12 -3.88 9.44
N ALA A 353 28.56 -3.31 10.52
CA ALA A 353 27.28 -3.70 11.06
C ALA A 353 26.15 -3.54 10.02
N THR A 354 25.23 -4.50 10.04
CA THR A 354 24.01 -4.48 9.21
C THR A 354 22.79 -4.22 10.06
N TRP A 355 21.69 -3.84 9.42
CA TRP A 355 20.38 -3.74 10.08
C TRP A 355 19.29 -4.42 9.26
N VAL A 356 18.42 -5.17 9.94
CA VAL A 356 17.18 -5.75 9.40
C VAL A 356 16.07 -5.69 10.46
N GLY A 357 14.81 -5.63 10.05
CA GLY A 357 13.68 -5.49 10.99
C GLY A 357 12.32 -5.40 10.32
N GLY A 358 11.29 -5.06 11.10
CA GLY A 358 9.91 -4.89 10.62
C GLY A 358 9.75 -3.77 9.59
N GLY A 359 10.60 -2.76 9.63
CA GLY A 359 10.61 -1.63 8.70
C GLY A 359 11.11 -0.35 9.36
N ILE A 360 11.15 0.73 8.58
CA ILE A 360 11.50 2.08 9.03
C ILE A 360 10.35 3.03 8.68
N GLU A 361 9.92 3.77 9.68
CA GLU A 361 9.00 4.89 9.57
C GLU A 361 9.75 6.18 9.88
N VAL A 362 9.65 7.17 8.99
CA VAL A 362 10.20 8.51 9.21
C VAL A 362 9.05 9.49 9.18
N ASP A 363 8.86 10.21 10.29
CA ASP A 363 7.75 11.15 10.44
C ASP A 363 7.88 12.32 9.45
N GLU A 364 6.74 12.97 9.16
CA GLU A 364 6.69 14.12 8.26
C GLU A 364 7.68 15.23 8.69
N GLY A 365 8.41 15.79 7.72
CA GLY A 365 9.41 16.82 7.96
C GLY A 365 10.68 16.35 8.66
N LYS A 366 10.84 15.03 8.90
CA LYS A 366 12.06 14.43 9.45
C LYS A 366 12.88 13.74 8.37
N SER A 367 14.18 13.61 8.63
CA SER A 367 15.13 12.99 7.72
C SER A 367 16.08 12.05 8.47
N VAL A 368 16.34 10.89 7.90
CA VAL A 368 17.31 9.92 8.42
C VAL A 368 18.36 9.63 7.36
N LEU A 369 19.63 9.89 7.69
CA LEU A 369 20.77 9.46 6.88
C LEU A 369 21.18 8.05 7.33
N TRP A 370 21.02 7.08 6.45
CA TRP A 370 21.12 5.66 6.73
C TRP A 370 22.32 5.04 6.04
N LYS A 371 23.38 4.77 6.80
CA LYS A 371 24.68 4.32 6.30
C LYS A 371 25.01 2.86 6.60
N VAL A 372 24.01 2.05 6.94
CA VAL A 372 24.18 0.61 7.21
C VAL A 372 23.47 -0.23 6.14
N ASN A 373 24.13 -1.30 5.70
CA ASN A 373 23.58 -2.22 4.70
C ASN A 373 22.53 -3.15 5.33
N GLY A 374 21.65 -3.69 4.49
CA GLY A 374 20.76 -4.78 4.85
C GLY A 374 21.38 -6.16 4.58
N LEU A 375 20.54 -7.19 4.62
CA LEU A 375 20.95 -8.57 4.33
C LEU A 375 20.25 -9.12 3.09
N GLN A 376 20.91 -10.07 2.43
CA GLN A 376 20.28 -10.87 1.37
C GLN A 376 19.05 -11.61 1.92
N ASN A 377 18.02 -11.74 1.09
CA ASN A 377 16.73 -12.35 1.44
C ASN A 377 15.92 -11.59 2.50
N ASP A 378 16.29 -10.34 2.80
CA ASP A 378 15.45 -9.38 3.51
C ASP A 378 15.09 -8.21 2.59
N ALA A 379 13.92 -7.62 2.82
CA ALA A 379 13.52 -6.37 2.21
C ALA A 379 13.32 -5.30 3.29
N LEU A 380 14.04 -4.18 3.17
CA LEU A 380 13.75 -2.98 3.96
C LEU A 380 12.38 -2.43 3.54
N HIS A 381 11.49 -2.18 4.49
CA HIS A 381 10.20 -1.57 4.23
C HIS A 381 10.21 -0.14 4.78
N LYS A 382 10.00 0.85 3.91
CA LYS A 382 9.97 2.27 4.26
C LYS A 382 8.54 2.83 4.18
N ILE A 383 8.07 3.43 5.26
CA ILE A 383 6.81 4.18 5.37
C ILE A 383 7.04 5.54 6.07
N GLY A 384 5.97 6.30 6.32
CA GLY A 384 6.03 7.66 6.87
C GLY A 384 6.46 8.70 5.83
N ALA A 385 5.90 9.90 5.94
CA ALA A 385 6.05 10.97 4.94
C ALA A 385 7.45 11.60 4.89
N GLY A 386 8.31 11.34 5.88
CA GLY A 386 9.67 11.86 5.94
C GLY A 386 10.65 11.16 4.99
N THR A 387 11.90 11.63 5.05
CA THR A 387 12.98 11.25 4.14
C THR A 387 13.89 10.19 4.74
N LEU A 388 14.20 9.16 3.96
CA LEU A 388 15.27 8.20 4.25
C LEU A 388 16.34 8.29 3.15
N GLU A 389 17.51 8.81 3.51
CA GLU A 389 18.65 8.90 2.60
C GLU A 389 19.57 7.71 2.84
N ILE A 390 19.83 6.93 1.80
CA ILE A 390 20.64 5.71 1.84
C ILE A 390 22.05 6.06 1.41
N GLN A 391 23.03 5.90 2.30
CA GLN A 391 24.43 6.24 2.05
C GLN A 391 25.38 5.22 2.71
N GLY A 392 25.05 3.93 2.58
CA GLY A 392 25.94 2.84 2.96
C GLY A 392 27.15 2.74 2.01
N VAL A 393 28.04 1.78 2.27
CA VAL A 393 29.22 1.53 1.44
C VAL A 393 29.14 0.15 0.79
N GLY A 394 29.54 0.07 -0.47
CA GLY A 394 29.67 -1.19 -1.21
C GLY A 394 28.33 -1.72 -1.72
N VAL A 395 28.26 -3.04 -1.87
CA VAL A 395 27.09 -3.74 -2.42
C VAL A 395 26.14 -4.19 -1.30
N ASN A 396 25.00 -3.52 -1.17
CA ASN A 396 23.91 -3.98 -0.33
C ASN A 396 23.10 -5.07 -1.07
N GLN A 397 23.01 -6.26 -0.46
CA GLN A 397 22.31 -7.41 -1.02
C GLN A 397 20.80 -7.40 -0.73
N GLY A 398 20.34 -6.58 0.21
CA GLY A 398 18.93 -6.46 0.56
C GLY A 398 18.08 -5.83 -0.54
N ALA A 399 16.78 -6.07 -0.48
CA ALA A 399 15.79 -5.39 -1.32
C ALA A 399 15.15 -4.19 -0.57
N LEU A 400 14.42 -3.35 -1.29
CA LEU A 400 13.69 -2.20 -0.74
C LEU A 400 12.25 -2.19 -1.25
N ASN A 401 11.30 -2.04 -0.33
CA ASN A 401 9.91 -1.72 -0.60
C ASN A 401 9.59 -0.33 -0.02
N VAL A 402 9.21 0.61 -0.88
CA VAL A 402 8.90 1.98 -0.48
C VAL A 402 7.41 2.20 -0.60
N GLY A 403 6.77 2.50 0.53
CA GLY A 403 5.34 2.76 0.61
C GLY A 403 4.98 4.23 0.88
N ASP A 404 5.89 5.04 1.40
CA ASP A 404 5.60 6.46 1.71
C ASP A 404 6.85 7.32 1.85
N GLY A 405 6.67 8.63 1.67
CA GLY A 405 7.70 9.66 1.80
C GLY A 405 8.76 9.62 0.70
N LEU A 406 9.92 10.18 1.02
CA LEU A 406 11.07 10.25 0.09
C LEU A 406 12.13 9.22 0.48
N VAL A 407 12.65 8.50 -0.51
CA VAL A 407 13.90 7.74 -0.38
C VAL A 407 14.92 8.27 -1.36
N ILE A 408 16.12 8.63 -0.88
CA ILE A 408 17.24 9.03 -1.73
C ILE A 408 18.25 7.88 -1.74
N LEU A 409 18.61 7.39 -2.91
CA LEU A 409 19.63 6.37 -3.07
C LEU A 409 20.97 7.03 -3.41
N ASP A 410 21.89 7.02 -2.46
CA ASP A 410 23.24 7.57 -2.55
C ASP A 410 24.30 6.61 -1.95
N GLN A 411 24.20 5.33 -2.24
CA GLN A 411 25.18 4.32 -1.84
C GLN A 411 26.56 4.67 -2.38
N GLN A 412 27.55 4.66 -1.50
CA GLN A 412 28.94 4.98 -1.78
C GLN A 412 29.70 3.73 -2.25
N PRO A 413 30.65 3.87 -3.18
CA PRO A 413 31.47 2.75 -3.62
C PRO A 413 32.40 2.24 -2.50
N ASP A 414 32.66 0.94 -2.50
CA ASP A 414 33.71 0.36 -1.66
C ASP A 414 35.12 0.60 -2.25
N SER A 415 36.15 0.04 -1.61
CA SER A 415 37.54 0.17 -2.06
C SER A 415 37.83 -0.47 -3.42
N SER A 416 36.94 -1.31 -3.95
CA SER A 416 37.01 -1.88 -5.30
C SER A 416 36.24 -1.07 -6.35
N GLY A 417 35.52 -0.02 -5.91
CA GLY A 417 34.66 0.80 -6.77
C GLY A 417 33.24 0.24 -6.93
N ALA A 418 32.89 -0.86 -6.26
CA ALA A 418 31.56 -1.45 -6.36
C ALA A 418 30.57 -0.68 -5.48
N SER A 419 29.40 -0.33 -6.02
CA SER A 419 28.29 0.30 -5.30
C SER A 419 26.96 -0.28 -5.76
N GLN A 420 26.06 -0.56 -4.81
CA GLN A 420 24.67 -0.91 -5.08
C GLN A 420 23.85 -0.62 -3.81
N ALA A 421 22.85 0.26 -3.92
CA ALA A 421 21.98 0.59 -2.79
C ALA A 421 21.06 -0.57 -2.40
N PHE A 422 20.48 -1.27 -3.38
CA PHE A 422 19.62 -2.44 -3.17
C PHE A 422 19.63 -3.38 -4.38
N SER A 423 19.35 -4.65 -4.15
CA SER A 423 19.20 -5.66 -5.20
C SER A 423 17.91 -5.50 -6.01
N THR A 424 16.86 -4.93 -5.42
CA THR A 424 15.57 -4.62 -6.05
C THR A 424 14.92 -3.46 -5.30
N VAL A 425 14.28 -2.55 -6.02
CA VAL A 425 13.50 -1.45 -5.45
C VAL A 425 12.06 -1.56 -5.96
N THR A 426 11.10 -1.71 -5.04
CA THR A 426 9.67 -1.71 -5.38
C THR A 426 8.99 -0.48 -4.80
N ILE A 427 8.41 0.35 -5.67
CA ILE A 427 7.73 1.61 -5.36
C ILE A 427 6.22 1.37 -5.42
N MET A 428 5.48 1.63 -4.35
CA MET A 428 4.06 1.26 -4.26
C MET A 428 3.21 2.24 -3.43
N SER A 429 1.89 2.09 -3.53
CA SER A 429 0.80 2.87 -2.93
C SER A 429 0.55 4.26 -3.53
N GLY A 430 1.38 4.73 -4.45
CA GLY A 430 1.25 6.05 -5.11
C GLY A 430 1.75 7.24 -4.29
N ARG A 431 2.03 7.04 -3.00
CA ARG A 431 2.55 8.08 -2.09
C ARG A 431 4.05 8.38 -2.23
N PRO A 432 4.94 7.40 -2.47
CA PRO A 432 6.37 7.65 -2.32
C PRO A 432 7.03 8.24 -3.56
N THR A 433 8.18 8.89 -3.32
CA THR A 433 9.18 9.20 -4.35
C THR A 433 10.49 8.47 -4.01
N VAL A 434 11.14 7.87 -5.02
CA VAL A 434 12.51 7.37 -4.94
C VAL A 434 13.38 8.20 -5.86
N GLN A 435 14.46 8.77 -5.32
CA GLN A 435 15.41 9.60 -6.04
C GLN A 435 16.75 8.88 -6.19
N LEU A 436 17.35 8.94 -7.38
CA LEU A 436 18.68 8.38 -7.65
C LEU A 436 19.74 9.48 -7.61
N ASN A 437 20.71 9.42 -6.68
CA ASN A 437 21.78 10.41 -6.67
C ASN A 437 22.82 10.16 -7.77
N ASN A 438 22.95 8.91 -8.22
CA ASN A 438 23.71 8.53 -9.41
C ASN A 438 23.09 7.29 -10.11
N ALA A 439 23.56 6.97 -11.32
CA ALA A 439 23.04 5.84 -12.10
C ALA A 439 23.38 4.44 -11.53
N ASN A 440 24.38 4.33 -10.63
CA ASN A 440 24.90 3.04 -10.13
C ASN A 440 24.23 2.59 -8.81
N GLN A 441 23.01 3.05 -8.55
CA GLN A 441 22.31 2.77 -7.28
C GLN A 441 21.53 1.45 -7.32
N VAL A 442 20.91 1.15 -8.46
CA VAL A 442 20.13 -0.06 -8.69
C VAL A 442 20.09 -0.32 -10.20
N THR A 443 20.18 -1.58 -10.62
CA THR A 443 19.96 -1.94 -12.02
C THR A 443 18.55 -1.49 -12.44
N PRO A 444 18.37 -0.73 -13.54
CA PRO A 444 17.05 -0.21 -13.93
C PRO A 444 15.97 -1.29 -14.06
N ASP A 445 16.27 -2.46 -14.62
CA ASP A 445 15.33 -3.58 -14.73
C ASP A 445 14.93 -4.20 -13.36
N ASN A 446 15.64 -3.87 -12.28
CA ASN A 446 15.29 -4.26 -10.92
C ASN A 446 14.48 -3.19 -10.16
N ILE A 447 14.13 -2.08 -10.82
CA ILE A 447 13.13 -1.12 -10.32
C ILE A 447 11.74 -1.60 -10.75
N ARG A 448 10.79 -1.61 -9.80
CA ARG A 448 9.43 -2.11 -9.99
C ARG A 448 8.43 -1.11 -9.41
N PHE A 449 7.35 -0.84 -10.12
CA PHE A 449 6.19 -0.12 -9.62
C PHE A 449 5.09 -1.13 -9.27
N GLY A 450 4.80 -1.28 -7.97
CA GLY A 450 3.77 -2.17 -7.43
C GLY A 450 2.36 -1.56 -7.53
N TYR A 451 1.44 -2.03 -6.69
CA TYR A 451 0.07 -1.49 -6.61
C TYR A 451 0.08 0.03 -6.44
N ARG A 452 -0.56 0.77 -7.34
CA ARG A 452 -0.61 2.24 -7.43
C ARG A 452 0.75 2.93 -7.64
N GLY A 453 1.82 2.17 -7.87
CA GLY A 453 3.15 2.71 -8.16
C GLY A 453 3.62 3.80 -7.19
N GLY A 454 4.11 4.89 -7.74
CA GLY A 454 4.76 6.02 -7.09
C GLY A 454 5.71 6.69 -8.08
N THR A 455 6.59 7.56 -7.58
CA THR A 455 7.50 8.35 -8.45
C THR A 455 8.93 7.85 -8.37
N LEU A 456 9.56 7.63 -9.51
CA LEU A 456 11.02 7.54 -9.65
C LEU A 456 11.54 8.86 -10.20
N ASP A 457 12.35 9.56 -9.43
CA ASP A 457 13.07 10.75 -9.86
C ASP A 457 14.50 10.38 -10.25
N VAL A 458 14.82 10.49 -11.54
CA VAL A 458 16.13 10.10 -12.07
C VAL A 458 17.22 11.12 -11.74
N GLN A 459 16.84 12.33 -11.31
CA GLN A 459 17.72 13.40 -10.83
C GLN A 459 18.99 13.57 -11.69
N GLY A 460 18.79 13.91 -12.96
CA GLY A 460 19.86 14.14 -13.93
C GLY A 460 20.64 12.91 -14.38
N ASN A 461 20.21 11.69 -14.03
CA ASN A 461 20.87 10.45 -14.45
C ASN A 461 20.16 9.80 -15.64
N ASP A 462 20.95 9.41 -16.65
CA ASP A 462 20.45 8.57 -17.74
C ASP A 462 20.18 7.15 -17.25
N LEU A 463 19.04 6.59 -17.65
CA LEU A 463 18.66 5.21 -17.34
C LEU A 463 18.29 4.45 -18.60
N SER A 464 18.65 3.17 -18.66
CA SER A 464 18.28 2.27 -19.76
C SER A 464 17.54 1.06 -19.23
N PHE A 465 16.30 0.86 -19.70
CA PHE A 465 15.42 -0.23 -19.31
C PHE A 465 15.22 -1.19 -20.48
N THR A 466 15.33 -2.49 -20.22
CA THR A 466 14.78 -3.49 -21.14
C THR A 466 13.26 -3.42 -21.07
N ASN A 467 12.72 -3.34 -19.85
CA ASN A 467 11.30 -3.16 -19.60
C ASN A 467 11.09 -2.37 -18.30
N ILE A 468 10.22 -1.37 -18.35
CA ILE A 468 9.81 -0.65 -17.14
C ILE A 468 8.79 -1.51 -16.41
N ASN A 469 9.19 -2.16 -15.32
CA ASN A 469 8.34 -3.09 -14.59
C ASN A 469 7.30 -2.34 -13.75
N HIS A 470 6.01 -2.47 -14.10
CA HIS A 470 4.92 -1.76 -13.42
C HIS A 470 3.64 -2.60 -13.35
N ASN A 471 2.78 -2.29 -12.37
CA ASN A 471 1.48 -2.91 -12.18
C ASN A 471 0.35 -2.15 -12.90
N ASP A 472 0.32 -0.83 -12.75
CA ASP A 472 -0.76 0.06 -13.18
C ASP A 472 -0.22 1.46 -13.52
N SER A 473 -1.12 2.39 -13.83
CA SER A 473 -0.81 3.75 -14.27
C SER A 473 -0.31 4.69 -13.17
N GLY A 474 -0.22 4.23 -11.91
CA GLY A 474 0.42 5.00 -10.83
C GLY A 474 1.95 5.03 -10.89
N ALA A 475 2.57 4.42 -11.90
CA ALA A 475 4.01 4.51 -12.14
C ALA A 475 4.37 5.84 -12.80
N HIS A 476 5.24 6.62 -12.17
CA HIS A 476 5.71 7.91 -12.71
C HIS A 476 7.23 7.94 -12.75
N ILE A 477 7.81 8.34 -13.88
CA ILE A 477 9.26 8.56 -14.02
C ILE A 477 9.49 10.02 -14.40
N VAL A 478 10.23 10.74 -13.57
CA VAL A 478 10.45 12.19 -13.72
C VAL A 478 11.94 12.50 -13.64
N ASN A 479 12.31 13.70 -14.08
CA ASN A 479 13.59 14.31 -13.72
C ASN A 479 13.29 15.66 -13.09
N ARG A 480 13.65 15.86 -11.81
CA ARG A 480 13.50 17.17 -11.14
C ARG A 480 14.82 17.91 -10.96
N ASP A 481 15.93 17.39 -11.49
CA ASP A 481 17.18 18.15 -11.56
C ASP A 481 17.09 19.21 -12.67
N MET A 482 16.93 20.48 -12.27
CA MET A 482 16.83 21.61 -13.20
C MET A 482 18.17 22.02 -13.81
N SER A 483 19.28 21.47 -13.32
CA SER A 483 20.64 21.76 -13.78
C SER A 483 21.18 20.72 -14.76
N ARG A 484 20.61 19.51 -14.76
CA ARG A 484 21.06 18.38 -15.58
C ARG A 484 19.87 17.68 -16.22
N ALA A 485 19.88 17.67 -17.56
CA ALA A 485 18.96 16.85 -18.32
C ALA A 485 19.29 15.36 -18.19
N ALA A 486 18.29 14.50 -18.35
CA ALA A 486 18.41 13.06 -18.32
C ALA A 486 17.66 12.42 -19.48
N VAL A 487 18.16 11.28 -19.96
CA VAL A 487 17.53 10.46 -20.98
C VAL A 487 17.09 9.12 -20.39
N VAL A 488 15.81 8.80 -20.50
CA VAL A 488 15.29 7.46 -20.22
C VAL A 488 15.17 6.68 -21.52
N THR A 489 15.96 5.63 -21.63
CA THR A 489 16.06 4.77 -22.80
C THR A 489 15.31 3.46 -22.59
N VAL A 490 14.54 3.03 -23.58
CA VAL A 490 13.89 1.70 -23.61
C VAL A 490 14.46 0.88 -24.77
N THR A 491 14.92 -0.34 -24.48
CA THR A 491 15.58 -1.23 -25.44
C THR A 491 14.79 -2.51 -25.74
N GLY A 492 13.71 -2.78 -25.00
CA GLY A 492 12.88 -3.97 -25.22
C GLY A 492 12.16 -3.97 -26.57
N ASN A 493 12.12 -5.13 -27.23
CA ASN A 493 11.50 -5.27 -28.56
C ASN A 493 9.97 -5.34 -28.55
N ASN A 494 9.31 -5.55 -27.41
CA ASN A 494 7.85 -5.53 -27.33
C ASN A 494 7.44 -5.17 -25.91
N THR A 495 7.31 -3.88 -25.65
CA THR A 495 7.03 -3.37 -24.30
C THR A 495 5.89 -2.37 -24.33
N GLN A 496 5.20 -2.27 -23.20
CA GLN A 496 4.19 -1.27 -22.97
C GLN A 496 4.46 -0.59 -21.63
N PHE A 497 4.13 0.69 -21.52
CA PHE A 497 4.12 1.41 -20.26
C PHE A 497 2.81 2.17 -20.09
N VAL A 498 2.03 1.83 -19.06
CA VAL A 498 0.78 2.53 -18.72
C VAL A 498 0.97 3.64 -17.70
N GLY A 499 2.17 3.78 -17.13
CA GLY A 499 2.55 4.93 -16.33
C GLY A 499 2.90 6.14 -17.19
N SER A 500 3.32 7.22 -16.55
CA SER A 500 3.65 8.49 -17.22
C SER A 500 5.11 8.92 -17.07
N PHE A 501 5.54 9.80 -17.98
CA PHE A 501 6.85 10.44 -17.95
C PHE A 501 6.78 11.94 -17.74
N GLY A 502 7.68 12.46 -16.91
CA GLY A 502 7.97 13.88 -16.75
C GLY A 502 6.86 14.71 -16.12
N GLU A 503 7.16 16.00 -15.94
CA GLU A 503 6.32 16.99 -15.29
C GLU A 503 6.47 18.33 -16.03
N GLN A 504 5.41 19.15 -16.03
CA GLN A 504 5.45 20.45 -16.73
C GLN A 504 6.61 21.34 -16.26
N ALA A 505 6.91 21.34 -14.95
CA ALA A 505 7.93 22.20 -14.36
C ALA A 505 9.35 21.86 -14.83
N SER A 506 9.59 20.62 -15.26
CA SER A 506 10.91 20.12 -15.67
C SER A 506 10.89 19.47 -17.06
N GLN A 507 9.91 19.84 -17.91
CA GLN A 507 9.76 19.29 -19.26
C GLN A 507 11.08 19.32 -20.04
N SER A 508 11.81 20.44 -20.00
CA SER A 508 13.08 20.62 -20.71
C SER A 508 14.23 19.71 -20.22
N GLN A 509 14.05 19.01 -19.09
CA GLN A 509 15.10 18.24 -18.43
C GLN A 509 14.96 16.72 -18.62
N LEU A 510 13.85 16.24 -19.18
CA LEU A 510 13.66 14.82 -19.43
C LEU A 510 13.53 14.57 -20.93
N SER A 511 14.28 13.62 -21.46
CA SER A 511 14.10 13.09 -22.81
C SER A 511 13.89 11.59 -22.77
N LEU A 512 13.22 11.05 -23.78
CA LEU A 512 12.93 9.64 -23.93
C LEU A 512 13.59 9.12 -25.20
N ALA A 513 14.13 7.91 -25.16
CA ALA A 513 14.71 7.25 -26.33
C ALA A 513 14.21 5.81 -26.47
N TYR A 514 13.91 5.38 -27.70
CA TYR A 514 13.58 4.01 -28.03
C TYR A 514 14.63 3.39 -28.97
N THR A 515 15.37 2.42 -28.45
CA THR A 515 16.51 1.77 -29.12
C THR A 515 16.41 0.24 -29.04
N PRO A 516 15.40 -0.37 -29.68
CA PRO A 516 15.28 -1.82 -29.69
C PRO A 516 16.44 -2.49 -30.43
N ASP A 517 16.64 -3.79 -30.14
CA ASP A 517 17.68 -4.59 -30.80
C ASP A 517 17.46 -4.70 -32.32
N ASN A 518 16.20 -4.62 -32.77
CA ASN A 518 15.84 -4.79 -34.17
C ASN A 518 14.70 -3.86 -34.63
N GLN A 519 14.51 -3.77 -35.95
CA GLN A 519 13.54 -2.87 -36.59
C GLN A 519 12.06 -3.28 -36.42
N GLN A 520 11.79 -4.46 -35.86
CA GLN A 520 10.44 -4.90 -35.53
C GLN A 520 10.06 -4.58 -34.08
N GLY A 521 10.97 -3.94 -33.33
CA GLY A 521 10.70 -3.53 -31.95
C GLY A 521 9.48 -2.62 -31.86
N GLU A 522 8.59 -2.88 -30.91
CA GLU A 522 7.46 -2.03 -30.59
C GLU A 522 7.49 -1.58 -29.12
N TRP A 523 7.31 -0.27 -28.90
CA TRP A 523 7.06 0.31 -27.59
C TRP A 523 5.73 1.08 -27.60
N THR A 524 4.83 0.72 -26.69
CA THR A 524 3.53 1.37 -26.56
C THR A 524 3.46 2.18 -25.28
N LEU A 525 3.25 3.48 -25.40
CA LEU A 525 2.99 4.40 -24.30
C LEU A 525 1.48 4.58 -24.14
N ARG A 526 0.98 4.46 -22.91
CA ARG A 526 -0.44 4.55 -22.58
C ARG A 526 -0.75 5.48 -21.41
N GLY A 527 0.23 6.01 -20.69
CA GLY A 527 -0.03 6.88 -19.52
C GLY A 527 0.27 8.37 -19.73
N GLY A 528 0.69 8.77 -20.94
CA GLY A 528 1.07 10.14 -21.26
C GLY A 528 2.55 10.46 -20.99
N ALA A 529 3.01 11.61 -21.49
CA ALA A 529 4.37 12.10 -21.29
C ALA A 529 4.44 13.62 -21.42
N ILE A 530 5.19 14.28 -20.54
CA ILE A 530 5.57 15.70 -20.62
C ILE A 530 7.09 15.76 -20.58
N ALA A 531 7.73 15.86 -21.74
CA ALA A 531 9.17 15.73 -21.86
C ALA A 531 9.72 16.66 -22.97
N HIS A 532 11.03 16.85 -22.98
CA HIS A 532 11.71 17.67 -23.97
C HIS A 532 11.65 16.97 -25.33
N GLN A 533 12.21 15.77 -25.40
CA GLN A 533 12.43 15.06 -26.65
C GLN A 533 11.99 13.60 -26.58
N LEU A 534 11.47 13.08 -27.70
CA LEU A 534 11.32 11.65 -27.95
C LEU A 534 12.17 11.26 -29.16
N ASP A 535 13.15 10.39 -28.97
CA ASP A 535 13.98 9.81 -30.02
C ASP A 535 13.56 8.37 -30.33
N ILE A 536 13.29 8.10 -31.61
CA ILE A 536 12.97 6.76 -32.10
C ILE A 536 14.06 6.31 -33.08
N ASP A 537 15.08 5.65 -32.53
CA ASP A 537 16.25 5.24 -33.30
C ASP A 537 15.96 4.03 -34.19
N LYS A 538 15.12 3.11 -33.71
CA LYS A 538 14.69 1.90 -34.43
C LYS A 538 13.28 1.51 -34.02
N GLY A 539 12.61 0.73 -34.88
CA GLY A 539 11.31 0.14 -34.55
C GLY A 539 10.17 1.17 -34.54
N ARG A 540 9.15 0.90 -33.73
CA ARG A 540 7.91 1.67 -33.67
C ARG A 540 7.57 2.10 -32.24
N VAL A 541 7.27 3.38 -32.05
CA VAL A 541 6.61 3.87 -30.85
C VAL A 541 5.15 4.19 -31.14
N THR A 542 4.24 3.73 -30.29
CA THR A 542 2.82 4.07 -30.34
C THR A 542 2.44 4.88 -29.11
N LEU A 543 1.89 6.08 -29.33
CA LEU A 543 1.26 6.93 -28.31
C LEU A 543 -0.25 6.75 -28.38
N GLY A 544 -0.94 6.56 -27.27
CA GLY A 544 -2.39 6.48 -27.27
C GLY A 544 -3.02 6.50 -25.89
N GLY A 545 -4.35 6.58 -25.85
CA GLY A 545 -5.10 6.57 -24.59
C GLY A 545 -4.93 5.28 -23.79
N GLU A 546 -5.35 5.30 -22.52
CA GLU A 546 -5.38 4.13 -21.63
C GLU A 546 -6.80 3.54 -21.63
N GLN A 547 -6.95 2.24 -21.86
CA GLN A 547 -8.23 1.59 -21.58
C GLN A 547 -8.44 1.55 -20.07
N VAL A 548 -9.62 1.99 -19.62
CA VAL A 548 -9.92 2.00 -18.19
C VAL A 548 -9.90 0.56 -17.67
N LEU A 549 -9.05 0.31 -16.67
CA LEU A 549 -9.00 -0.99 -16.01
C LEU A 549 -10.23 -1.15 -15.09
N HIS A 550 -11.00 -2.20 -15.36
CA HIS A 550 -12.06 -2.69 -14.49
C HIS A 550 -11.64 -3.98 -13.78
N ALA A 551 -12.28 -4.21 -12.64
CA ALA A 551 -12.02 -5.34 -11.77
C ALA A 551 -12.06 -6.67 -12.54
N GLY A 552 -11.06 -7.53 -12.30
CA GLY A 552 -10.92 -8.82 -13.00
C GLY A 552 -10.16 -8.74 -14.33
N GLY A 553 -9.50 -7.62 -14.61
CA GLY A 553 -8.75 -7.45 -15.86
C GLY A 553 -9.66 -7.23 -17.07
N VAL A 554 -10.81 -6.60 -16.83
CA VAL A 554 -11.80 -6.29 -17.88
C VAL A 554 -11.50 -4.91 -18.45
N TYR A 555 -11.60 -4.78 -19.77
CA TYR A 555 -11.48 -3.53 -20.50
C TYR A 555 -12.66 -3.42 -21.47
N PHE A 556 -13.35 -2.28 -21.48
CA PHE A 556 -14.42 -2.02 -22.43
C PHE A 556 -13.88 -1.29 -23.66
N SER A 557 -14.44 -1.59 -24.84
CA SER A 557 -13.97 -1.00 -26.10
C SER A 557 -14.26 0.49 -26.20
N ASN A 558 -15.22 1.00 -25.43
CA ASN A 558 -15.68 2.38 -25.42
C ASN A 558 -15.39 3.12 -24.11
N ASP A 559 -14.56 2.56 -23.21
CA ASP A 559 -14.18 3.18 -21.95
C ASP A 559 -12.67 3.39 -21.91
N TRP A 560 -12.26 4.63 -22.16
CA TRP A 560 -10.87 5.04 -22.32
C TRP A 560 -10.62 6.35 -21.56
N ASP A 561 -9.47 6.40 -20.89
CA ASP A 561 -8.92 7.65 -20.38
C ASP A 561 -8.07 8.28 -21.49
N GLU A 562 -8.41 9.51 -21.85
CA GLU A 562 -7.58 10.35 -22.72
C GLU A 562 -6.24 10.66 -22.03
N LYS A 563 -5.17 10.72 -22.81
CA LYS A 563 -3.80 10.95 -22.31
C LYS A 563 -3.09 11.99 -23.14
N ASP A 564 -2.36 12.84 -22.44
CA ASP A 564 -1.61 13.94 -23.03
C ASP A 564 -0.14 13.55 -23.28
N TYR A 565 0.36 13.97 -24.45
CA TYR A 565 1.74 13.81 -24.87
C TYR A 565 2.28 15.17 -25.31
N ASP A 566 3.06 15.80 -24.45
CA ASP A 566 3.67 17.12 -24.67
C ASP A 566 5.19 16.96 -24.82
N PHE A 567 5.63 16.91 -26.09
CA PHE A 567 7.04 16.89 -26.48
C PHE A 567 7.39 18.17 -27.22
N THR A 568 8.49 18.81 -26.84
CA THR A 568 9.00 19.97 -27.61
C THR A 568 9.64 19.54 -28.93
N GLN A 569 10.14 18.31 -29.01
CA GLN A 569 10.74 17.73 -30.21
C GLN A 569 10.49 16.22 -30.29
N ILE A 570 10.23 15.71 -31.49
CA ILE A 570 10.17 14.26 -31.75
C ILE A 570 11.03 13.96 -32.97
N ASN A 571 12.00 13.07 -32.80
CA ASN A 571 12.89 12.61 -33.87
C ASN A 571 12.58 11.15 -34.20
N VAL A 572 12.39 10.87 -35.48
CA VAL A 572 12.12 9.52 -35.99
C VAL A 572 13.17 9.17 -37.02
N ALA A 573 14.02 8.19 -36.71
CA ALA A 573 15.08 7.75 -37.61
C ALA A 573 14.51 7.09 -38.89
N PRO A 574 15.29 7.02 -39.99
CA PRO A 574 14.86 6.35 -41.20
C PRO A 574 14.41 4.90 -40.92
N GLN A 575 13.28 4.50 -41.51
CA GLN A 575 12.66 3.17 -41.33
C GLN A 575 12.03 2.91 -39.95
N SER A 576 12.17 3.83 -38.99
CA SER A 576 11.42 3.83 -37.74
C SER A 576 10.03 4.45 -37.92
N GLN A 577 9.15 4.25 -36.94
CA GLN A 577 7.76 4.70 -37.01
C GLN A 577 7.27 5.31 -35.70
N LEU A 578 6.55 6.42 -35.81
CA LEU A 578 5.69 6.95 -34.74
C LEU A 578 4.24 6.73 -35.14
N ARG A 579 3.43 6.19 -34.23
CA ARG A 579 1.98 6.08 -34.37
C ARG A 579 1.28 6.81 -33.23
N ILE A 580 0.19 7.49 -33.54
CA ILE A 580 -0.74 8.08 -32.57
C ILE A 580 -2.09 7.38 -32.76
N SER A 581 -2.68 6.87 -31.69
CA SER A 581 -3.92 6.05 -31.74
C SER A 581 -4.95 6.44 -30.71
#